data_AF-A0A6N7HK86-F1
#
_entry.id   AF-A0A6N7HK86-F1
#
_cell.length_a   1.000
_cell.length_b   1.000
_cell.length_c   1.000
_cell.angle_alpha   90.00
_cell.angle_beta   90.00
_cell.angle_gamma   90.00
#
_symmetry.space_group_name_H-M   'P 1'
#
loop_
_entity.id
_entity.type
_entity.pdbx_description
1 polymer ?
#
loop_
_entity_poly.entity_id
_entity_poly.type
_entity_poly.pdbx_seq_one_letter_code
_entity_poly.pdbx_strand_id
1 'polypeptide(L)'
;MEANVACTPFDGGLRISGMFELGARDGAGRARPIRHVLRRARRYLPDWTPTGPAVRLAGMRPATPDSLPIIGAVPGHPGLFTATGPGTLGLTLAPATAALLASLVLDGRDAPELAPFAPDRFGRAGHRARTDHHRLGGGHPAPGWVGAVVRRARPDRPGRPG
;
A
#
# COMPACT_ATOMS: atom_id res chain seq x y z
N MET A 1 -6.83 -20.11 3.41
CA MET A 1 -6.63 -18.80 2.76
C MET A 1 -5.31 -18.83 2.00
N GLU A 2 -5.39 -19.06 0.69
CA GLU A 2 -4.23 -19.02 -0.18
C GLU A 2 -3.72 -17.59 -0.25
N ALA A 3 -2.47 -17.36 0.15
CA ALA A 3 -1.85 -16.06 -0.08
C ALA A 3 -0.79 -16.30 -1.16
N ASN A 4 -1.12 -15.81 -2.34
CA ASN A 4 -0.26 -15.83 -3.51
C ASN A 4 0.97 -14.96 -3.22
N VAL A 5 2.12 -15.41 -3.70
CA VAL A 5 3.37 -14.66 -3.64
C VAL A 5 3.68 -14.17 -5.05
N ALA A 6 4.12 -12.93 -5.17
CA ALA A 6 4.64 -12.39 -6.42
C ALA A 6 6.16 -12.25 -6.32
N CYS A 7 6.85 -12.82 -7.30
CA CYS A 7 8.30 -12.79 -7.44
C CYS A 7 8.63 -11.93 -8.66
N THR A 8 9.41 -10.86 -8.48
CA THR A 8 9.78 -9.92 -9.55
C THR A 8 11.29 -9.67 -9.53
N PRO A 9 11.98 -9.66 -10.68
CA PRO A 9 13.34 -9.16 -10.75
C PRO A 9 13.38 -7.70 -10.26
N PHE A 10 14.34 -7.37 -9.40
CA PHE A 10 14.47 -6.02 -8.85
C PHE A 10 15.91 -5.76 -8.41
N ASP A 11 16.52 -4.69 -8.92
CA ASP A 11 17.83 -4.18 -8.51
C ASP A 11 18.93 -5.26 -8.41
N GLY A 12 19.09 -6.02 -9.50
CA GLY A 12 20.06 -7.12 -9.60
C GLY A 12 19.75 -8.35 -8.73
N GLY A 13 18.56 -8.40 -8.11
CA GLY A 13 18.12 -9.49 -7.27
C GLY A 13 16.66 -9.90 -7.54
N LEU A 14 16.10 -10.63 -6.57
CA LEU A 14 14.72 -11.08 -6.60
C LEU A 14 13.95 -10.40 -5.47
N ARG A 15 12.90 -9.67 -5.82
CA ARG A 15 11.91 -9.14 -4.88
C ARG A 15 10.78 -10.14 -4.74
N ILE A 16 10.54 -10.56 -3.51
CA ILE A 16 9.49 -11.51 -3.15
C ILE A 16 8.50 -10.79 -2.24
N SER A 17 7.25 -10.83 -2.65
CA SER A 17 6.23 -9.92 -2.15
C SER A 17 4.96 -10.75 -1.90
N GLY A 18 4.36 -10.62 -0.72
CA GLY A 18 3.19 -11.43 -0.36
C GLY A 18 2.91 -11.33 1.13
N MET A 19 1.70 -11.72 1.55
CA MET A 19 1.20 -11.55 2.91
C MET A 19 0.65 -10.15 3.21
N PHE A 20 -0.52 -10.16 3.85
CA PHE A 20 -1.23 -9.01 4.38
C PHE A 20 -1.59 -9.34 5.82
N GLU A 21 -1.39 -8.39 6.74
CA GLU A 21 -1.75 -8.56 8.15
C GLU A 21 -2.66 -7.43 8.60
N LEU A 22 -3.79 -7.81 9.20
CA LEU A 22 -4.69 -6.88 9.90
C LEU A 22 -4.15 -6.60 11.31
N GLY A 23 -4.31 -5.36 11.78
CA GLY A 23 -3.95 -4.97 13.14
C GLY A 23 -2.45 -4.71 13.36
N ALA A 24 -1.65 -4.65 12.30
CA ALA A 24 -0.28 -4.13 12.38
C ALA A 24 -0.32 -2.67 12.83
N ARG A 25 0.53 -2.30 13.80
CA ARG A 25 0.60 -0.93 14.33
C ARG A 25 1.72 -0.11 13.72
N ASP A 26 2.61 -0.77 12.99
CA ASP A 26 3.83 -0.22 12.43
C ASP A 26 4.27 -0.99 11.17
N GLY A 27 5.16 -0.37 10.39
CA GLY A 27 5.86 -0.99 9.26
C GLY A 27 7.07 -1.84 9.68
N ALA A 28 7.11 -2.34 10.92
CA ALA A 28 8.23 -3.13 11.39
C ALA A 28 8.27 -4.47 10.64
N GLY A 29 9.39 -4.75 9.94
CA GLY A 29 9.60 -5.96 9.14
C GLY A 29 9.72 -7.24 9.98
N ARG A 30 8.61 -7.72 10.54
CA ARG A 30 8.57 -8.87 11.46
C ARG A 30 9.03 -10.16 10.77
N ALA A 31 9.74 -11.00 11.52
CA ALA A 31 10.35 -12.21 10.98
C ALA A 31 9.34 -13.29 10.54
N ARG A 32 8.17 -13.39 11.21
CA ARG A 32 7.17 -14.44 10.93
C ARG A 32 6.54 -14.31 9.53
N PRO A 33 5.99 -13.15 9.13
CA PRO A 33 5.45 -12.96 7.77
C PRO A 33 6.50 -13.25 6.68
N ILE A 34 7.74 -12.83 6.91
CA ILE A 34 8.82 -12.99 5.93
C ILE A 34 9.18 -14.45 5.71
N ARG A 35 9.29 -15.25 6.78
CA ARG A 35 9.50 -16.71 6.66
C ARG A 35 8.37 -17.38 5.90
N HIS A 36 7.14 -16.91 6.09
CA HIS A 36 5.97 -17.43 5.38
C HIS A 36 6.03 -17.15 3.88
N VAL A 37 6.37 -15.93 3.49
CA VAL A 37 6.54 -15.51 2.09
C VAL A 37 7.65 -16.31 1.40
N LEU A 38 8.82 -16.44 2.04
CA LEU A 38 9.95 -17.19 1.49
C LEU A 38 9.62 -18.68 1.31
N ARG A 39 8.95 -19.30 2.29
CA ARG A 39 8.54 -20.70 2.20
C ARG A 39 7.59 -20.94 1.01
N ARG A 40 6.72 -19.97 0.70
CA ARG A 40 5.81 -20.06 -0.45
C ARG A 40 6.52 -19.82 -1.77
N ALA A 41 7.43 -18.85 -1.84
CA ALA A 41 8.21 -18.59 -3.06
C ALA A 41 8.98 -19.83 -3.52
N ARG A 42 9.54 -20.62 -2.60
CA ARG A 42 10.22 -21.90 -2.90
C ARG A 42 9.35 -22.93 -3.60
N ARG A 43 8.02 -22.85 -3.50
CA ARG A 43 7.11 -23.75 -4.24
C ARG A 43 7.07 -23.41 -5.73
N TYR A 44 7.26 -22.14 -6.07
CA TYR A 44 7.25 -21.65 -7.46
C TYR A 44 8.66 -21.55 -8.05
N LEU A 45 9.68 -21.53 -7.20
CA LEU A 45 11.09 -21.39 -7.57
C LEU A 45 11.92 -22.48 -6.84
N PRO A 46 11.75 -23.77 -7.19
CA PRO A 46 12.35 -24.88 -6.44
C PRO A 46 13.89 -24.85 -6.48
N ASP A 47 14.47 -24.46 -7.62
CA ASP A 47 15.92 -24.44 -7.84
C ASP A 47 16.56 -23.10 -7.48
N TRP A 48 15.76 -22.12 -7.04
CA TRP A 48 16.28 -20.81 -6.64
C TRP A 48 16.75 -20.82 -5.20
N THR A 49 18.04 -20.52 -5.01
CA THR A 49 18.63 -20.32 -3.68
C THR A 49 19.01 -18.84 -3.49
N PRO A 50 18.60 -18.21 -2.37
CA PRO A 50 19.10 -16.88 -2.01
C PRO A 50 20.63 -16.86 -1.94
N THR A 51 21.28 -15.95 -2.66
CA THR A 51 22.74 -15.85 -2.73
C THR A 51 23.31 -14.73 -1.86
N GLY A 52 22.47 -14.03 -1.08
CA GLY A 52 22.88 -12.90 -0.25
C GLY A 52 21.85 -12.53 0.83
N PRO A 53 22.15 -11.53 1.67
CA PRO A 53 21.26 -11.10 2.73
C PRO A 53 19.94 -10.55 2.17
N ALA A 54 18.84 -10.90 2.83
CA ALA A 54 17.51 -10.40 2.51
C ALA A 54 17.26 -9.07 3.21
N VAL A 55 16.98 -8.02 2.45
CA VAL A 55 16.39 -6.78 2.96
C VAL A 55 14.92 -7.06 3.25
N ARG A 56 14.49 -6.71 4.45
CA ARG A 56 13.13 -6.97 4.95
C ARG A 56 12.37 -5.66 5.00
N LEU A 57 11.23 -5.60 4.33
CA LEU A 57 10.42 -4.39 4.24
C LEU A 57 8.99 -4.70 4.66
N ALA A 58 8.37 -3.80 5.40
CA ALA A 58 6.94 -3.81 5.59
C ALA A 58 6.43 -2.37 5.44
N GLY A 59 5.23 -2.23 4.92
CA GLY A 59 4.60 -0.93 4.68
C GLY A 59 3.13 -0.98 5.05
N MET A 60 2.58 0.15 5.46
CA MET A 60 1.14 0.27 5.71
C MET A 60 0.40 0.38 4.39
N ARG A 61 -0.73 -0.31 4.27
CA ARG A 61 -1.58 -0.32 3.09
C ARG A 61 -2.88 0.42 3.43
N PRO A 62 -3.05 1.66 2.97
CA PRO A 62 -4.30 2.38 3.17
C PRO A 62 -5.41 1.63 2.42
N ALA A 63 -6.37 1.13 3.19
CA ALA A 63 -7.51 0.37 2.70
C ALA A 63 -8.78 0.94 3.32
N THR A 64 -9.88 0.79 2.59
CA THR A 64 -11.20 1.30 2.93
C THR A 64 -12.16 0.12 3.13
N PRO A 65 -13.29 0.31 3.83
CA PRO A 65 -14.25 -0.78 4.08
C PRO A 65 -14.81 -1.43 2.81
N ASP A 66 -14.94 -0.67 1.73
CA ASP A 66 -15.44 -1.11 0.42
C ASP A 66 -14.33 -1.45 -0.59
N SER A 67 -13.07 -1.36 -0.19
CA SER A 67 -11.88 -1.55 -1.06
C SER A 67 -11.77 -0.56 -2.23
N LEU A 68 -12.54 0.53 -2.24
CA LEU A 68 -12.44 1.61 -3.23
C LEU A 68 -11.67 2.80 -2.65
N PRO A 69 -10.87 3.54 -3.43
CA PRO A 69 -10.19 4.73 -2.94
C PRO A 69 -11.18 5.82 -2.50
N ILE A 70 -10.73 6.75 -1.67
CA ILE A 70 -11.44 7.95 -1.27
C ILE A 70 -10.79 9.13 -1.99
N ILE A 71 -11.51 9.69 -2.96
CA ILE A 71 -11.03 10.73 -3.86
C ILE A 71 -12.09 11.80 -4.02
N GLY A 72 -11.71 13.07 -3.90
CA GLY A 72 -12.59 14.21 -4.15
C GLY A 72 -12.64 15.22 -3.02
N ALA A 73 -13.53 16.20 -3.16
CA ALA A 73 -13.73 17.27 -2.19
C ALA A 73 -14.35 16.74 -0.89
N VAL A 74 -13.94 17.30 0.25
CA VAL A 74 -14.48 16.93 1.56
C VAL A 74 -15.71 17.79 1.86
N PRO A 75 -16.91 17.20 2.03
CA PRO A 75 -18.12 17.96 2.33
C PRO A 75 -17.98 18.78 3.61
N GLY A 76 -18.50 20.01 3.58
CA GLY A 76 -18.42 20.94 4.71
C GLY A 76 -17.06 21.61 4.90
N HIS A 77 -16.05 21.29 4.08
CA HIS A 77 -14.70 21.83 4.17
C HIS A 77 -14.21 22.35 2.80
N PRO A 78 -14.57 23.60 2.42
CA PRO A 78 -14.14 24.19 1.15
C PRO A 78 -12.62 24.19 0.99
N GLY A 79 -12.14 23.80 -0.20
CA GLY A 79 -10.71 23.73 -0.50
C GLY A 79 -9.97 22.51 0.08
N LEU A 80 -10.65 21.62 0.80
CA LEU A 80 -10.07 20.37 1.29
C LEU A 80 -10.42 19.21 0.36
N PHE A 81 -9.40 18.46 -0.07
CA PHE A 81 -9.53 17.34 -0.99
C PHE A 81 -8.81 16.10 -0.46
N THR A 82 -9.25 14.93 -0.91
CA THR A 82 -8.67 13.62 -0.53
C THR A 82 -8.27 12.81 -1.76
N ALA A 83 -7.25 11.97 -1.58
CA ALA A 83 -6.81 10.93 -2.52
C ALA A 83 -6.09 9.83 -1.74
N THR A 84 -6.86 8.95 -1.09
CA THR A 84 -6.32 7.91 -0.19
C THR A 84 -7.05 6.58 -0.37
N GLY A 85 -6.60 5.54 0.34
CA GLY A 85 -7.21 4.23 0.30
C GLY A 85 -7.05 3.41 -0.99
N PRO A 86 -6.07 3.61 -1.89
CA PRO A 86 -6.02 2.88 -3.16
C PRO A 86 -5.58 1.41 -3.02
N GLY A 87 -5.35 0.91 -1.81
CA GLY A 87 -4.92 -0.46 -1.58
C GLY A 87 -3.62 -0.80 -2.30
N THR A 88 -3.59 -1.91 -3.06
CA THR A 88 -2.41 -2.34 -3.83
C THR A 88 -2.21 -1.54 -5.09
N LEU A 89 -3.24 -0.84 -5.54
CA LEU A 89 -3.25 -0.21 -6.85
C LEU A 89 -2.80 1.25 -6.77
N GLY A 90 -2.29 1.71 -5.63
CA GLY A 90 -1.85 3.09 -5.44
C GLY A 90 -0.90 3.60 -6.51
N LEU A 91 0.17 2.86 -6.81
CA LEU A 91 1.11 3.24 -7.87
C LEU A 91 0.48 3.20 -9.26
N THR A 92 -0.38 2.22 -9.53
CA THR A 92 -1.07 2.07 -10.82
C THR A 92 -2.08 3.19 -11.06
N LEU A 93 -2.83 3.57 -10.03
CA LEU A 93 -3.92 4.55 -10.13
C LEU A 93 -3.44 6.00 -9.95
N ALA A 94 -2.26 6.22 -9.38
CA ALA A 94 -1.75 7.56 -9.08
C ALA A 94 -1.84 8.55 -10.25
N PRO A 95 -1.44 8.21 -11.50
CA PRO A 95 -1.52 9.17 -12.61
C PRO A 95 -2.96 9.57 -12.96
N ALA A 96 -3.87 8.59 -13.02
CA ALA A 96 -5.28 8.85 -13.34
C ALA A 96 -5.98 9.63 -12.23
N THR A 97 -5.75 9.25 -10.97
CA THR A 97 -6.26 9.99 -9.81
C THR A 97 -5.75 11.43 -9.78
N ALA A 98 -4.46 11.65 -10.06
CA ALA A 98 -3.89 12.99 -10.08
C ALA A 98 -4.50 13.86 -11.19
N ALA A 99 -4.70 13.32 -12.39
CA ALA A 99 -5.27 14.06 -13.52
C ALA A 99 -6.72 14.51 -13.25
N LEU A 100 -7.55 13.59 -12.75
CA LEU A 100 -8.95 13.87 -12.41
C LEU A 100 -9.04 14.87 -11.25
N LEU A 101 -8.26 14.66 -10.20
CA LEU A 101 -8.29 15.53 -9.02
C LEU A 101 -7.71 16.92 -9.32
N ALA A 102 -6.67 17.04 -10.15
CA ALA A 102 -6.11 18.32 -10.53
C ALA A 102 -7.13 19.19 -11.29
N SER A 103 -7.93 18.58 -12.17
CA SER A 103 -9.01 19.28 -12.88
C SER A 103 -10.08 19.82 -11.91
N LEU A 104 -10.43 19.02 -10.89
CA LEU A 104 -11.36 19.44 -9.84
C LEU A 104 -10.78 20.55 -8.96
N VAL A 105 -9.51 20.45 -8.58
CA VAL A 105 -8.84 21.38 -7.65
C VAL A 105 -8.53 22.73 -8.30
N LEU A 106 -8.01 22.72 -9.53
CA LEU A 106 -7.54 23.93 -10.20
C LEU A 106 -8.66 24.67 -10.93
N ASP A 107 -9.54 23.93 -11.60
CA ASP A 107 -10.53 24.51 -12.52
C ASP A 107 -11.96 24.41 -11.99
N GLY A 108 -12.17 23.76 -10.85
CA GLY A 108 -13.51 23.47 -10.34
C GLY A 108 -14.33 22.58 -11.28
N ARG A 109 -13.68 21.86 -12.20
CA ARG A 109 -14.37 21.01 -13.17
C ARG A 109 -14.81 19.72 -12.51
N ASP A 110 -16.10 19.45 -12.60
CA ASP A 110 -16.66 18.17 -12.17
C ASP A 110 -15.97 17.01 -12.91
N ALA A 111 -15.68 15.96 -12.15
CA ALA A 111 -15.15 14.70 -12.66
C ALA A 111 -16.15 13.59 -12.27
N PRO A 112 -17.18 13.31 -13.09
CA PRO A 112 -18.18 12.29 -12.81
C PRO A 112 -17.59 10.91 -12.53
N GLU A 113 -16.42 10.62 -13.09
CA GLU A 113 -15.64 9.40 -12.84
C GLU A 113 -15.23 9.25 -11.37
N LEU A 114 -15.13 10.35 -10.63
CA LEU A 114 -14.82 10.37 -9.20
C LEU A 114 -16.03 10.14 -8.29
N ALA A 115 -17.25 10.21 -8.81
CA ALA A 115 -18.46 10.08 -8.00
C ALA A 115 -18.51 8.79 -7.15
N PRO A 116 -18.13 7.59 -7.67
CA PRO A 116 -18.09 6.37 -6.86
C PRO A 116 -17.03 6.39 -5.74
N PHE A 117 -16.06 7.29 -5.84
CA PHE A 117 -14.93 7.42 -4.90
C PHE A 117 -15.10 8.58 -3.93
N ALA A 118 -16.25 9.27 -3.94
CA ALA A 118 -16.50 10.44 -3.12
C ALA A 118 -16.34 10.15 -1.61
N PRO A 119 -15.84 11.11 -0.80
CA PRO A 119 -15.61 10.90 0.64
C PRO A 119 -16.87 10.69 1.48
N ASP A 120 -18.00 11.23 1.04
CA ASP A 120 -19.30 11.15 1.70
C ASP A 120 -20.09 9.88 1.42
N ARG A 121 -19.59 8.98 0.55
CA ARG A 121 -20.27 7.72 0.25
C ARG A 121 -20.43 6.78 1.46
N PHE A 122 -19.67 7.02 2.53
CA PHE A 122 -19.80 6.29 3.81
C PHE A 122 -20.78 6.97 4.79
N GLY A 123 -21.46 8.05 4.37
CA GLY A 123 -22.43 8.79 5.17
C GLY A 123 -23.58 7.90 5.67
N ARG A 124 -23.79 7.94 6.99
CA ARG A 124 -24.78 7.14 7.72
C ARG A 124 -26.23 7.45 7.31
N ALA A 125 -27.05 6.41 7.22
CA ALA A 125 -28.44 6.51 7.65
C ALA A 125 -28.47 7.02 9.12
N GLY A 126 -28.96 8.25 9.33
CA GLY A 126 -29.44 8.78 10.60
C GLY A 126 -28.59 8.56 11.86
N HIS A 127 -27.52 9.35 12.06
CA HIS A 127 -27.12 9.71 13.44
C HIS A 127 -26.74 11.18 13.48
N ARG A 128 -27.64 12.01 14.01
CA ARG A 128 -27.37 13.42 14.34
C ARG A 128 -26.24 13.45 15.37
N ALA A 129 -25.07 13.93 14.99
CA ALA A 129 -23.97 14.15 15.91
C ALA A 129 -24.29 15.39 16.76
N ARG A 130 -24.49 15.18 18.08
CA ARG A 130 -24.24 16.24 19.06
C ARG A 130 -22.74 16.46 19.08
N THR A 131 -22.32 17.69 18.80
CA THR A 131 -20.92 18.12 18.92
C THR A 131 -20.58 18.17 20.41
N ASP A 132 -19.76 17.23 20.87
CA ASP A 132 -19.03 17.39 22.13
C ASP A 132 -17.55 17.27 21.83
N HIS A 133 -16.81 18.31 22.20
CA HIS A 133 -15.38 18.44 21.99
C HIS A 133 -14.62 17.51 22.95
N HIS A 134 -14.57 16.21 22.63
CA HIS A 134 -13.69 15.27 23.33
C HIS A 134 -12.42 14.98 22.53
N ARG A 135 -11.28 15.25 23.19
CA ARG A 135 -9.90 14.92 22.76
C ARG A 135 -9.81 13.52 22.15
N LEU A 136 -9.32 13.44 20.91
CA LEU A 136 -9.05 12.17 20.22
C LEU A 136 -7.77 11.52 20.77
N GLY A 137 -7.95 10.55 21.66
CA GLY A 137 -6.99 9.48 21.89
C GLY A 137 -7.54 8.18 21.30
N GLY A 138 -6.79 7.55 20.38
CA GLY A 138 -7.09 6.19 19.89
C GLY A 138 -7.18 6.09 18.36
N GLY A 139 -6.04 5.94 17.69
CA GLY A 139 -5.99 5.64 16.26
C GLY A 139 -6.36 4.19 15.98
N HIS A 140 -7.30 3.98 15.05
CA HIS A 140 -7.59 2.66 14.50
C HIS A 140 -6.44 2.25 13.55
N PRO A 141 -5.77 1.10 13.75
CA PRO A 141 -4.61 0.74 12.96
C PRO A 141 -5.01 0.39 11.51
N ALA A 142 -4.40 1.08 10.55
CA ALA A 142 -4.47 0.70 9.14
C ALA A 142 -3.82 -0.68 8.94
N PRO A 143 -4.22 -1.45 7.93
CA PRO A 143 -3.61 -2.75 7.71
C PRO A 143 -2.24 -2.65 7.03
N GLY A 144 -1.35 -3.61 7.30
CA GLY A 144 0.04 -3.62 6.81
C GLY A 144 0.30 -4.69 5.76
N TRP A 145 1.32 -4.47 4.94
CA TRP A 145 1.86 -5.40 3.95
C TRP A 145 3.35 -5.67 4.22
N VAL A 146 3.81 -6.89 3.94
CA VAL A 146 5.21 -7.30 4.19
C VAL A 146 5.84 -7.84 2.90
N GLY A 147 7.12 -7.52 2.68
CA GLY A 147 7.91 -7.98 1.54
C GLY A 147 9.38 -8.17 1.91
N ALA A 148 10.12 -8.88 1.06
CA ALA A 148 11.57 -9.00 1.18
C ALA A 148 12.23 -8.81 -0.19
N VAL A 149 13.36 -8.10 -0.22
CA VAL A 149 14.23 -7.98 -1.38
C VAL A 149 15.49 -8.78 -1.10
N VAL A 150 15.73 -9.83 -1.87
CA VAL A 150 16.97 -10.62 -1.80
C VAL A 150 17.87 -10.16 -2.93
N ARG A 151 18.97 -9.50 -2.58
CA ARG A 151 19.99 -9.11 -3.56
C ARG A 151 20.84 -10.32 -3.92
N ARG A 152 21.23 -10.44 -5.19
CA ARG A 152 22.33 -11.33 -5.58
C ARG A 152 23.61 -10.80 -4.97
N ALA A 153 24.47 -11.65 -4.43
CA ALA A 153 25.84 -11.24 -4.11
C ALA A 153 26.49 -10.68 -5.38
N ARG A 154 27.11 -9.50 -5.29
CA ARG A 154 27.91 -9.00 -6.42
C ARG A 154 29.07 -9.96 -6.63
N PRO A 155 29.37 -10.41 -7.86
CA PRO A 155 30.63 -11.08 -8.11
C PRO A 155 31.78 -10.12 -7.76
N ASP A 156 32.82 -10.62 -7.10
CA ASP A 156 34.06 -9.87 -6.92
C ASP A 156 34.54 -9.40 -8.29
N ARG A 157 34.81 -8.10 -8.41
CA ARG A 157 35.47 -7.60 -9.62
C ARG A 157 36.86 -8.23 -9.66
N PRO A 158 37.25 -8.94 -10.74
CA PRO A 158 38.64 -9.29 -10.91
C PRO A 158 39.46 -7.99 -10.96
N GLY A 159 40.50 -7.93 -10.12
CA GLY A 159 41.41 -6.80 -10.03
C GLY A 159 41.96 -6.46 -11.41
N ARG A 160 41.99 -5.16 -11.74
CA ARG A 160 42.63 -4.66 -12.95
C ARG A 160 44.11 -5.10 -12.94
N PRO A 161 44.65 -5.73 -13.99
CA PRO A 161 46.09 -5.84 -14.15
C PRO A 161 46.68 -4.43 -14.31
N GLY A 162 47.76 -4.17 -13.58
CA GLY A 162 48.53 -2.92 -13.61
C GLY A 162 49.46 -2.82 -14.81
#